data_AF-W2Y4J6-F1
#
_entry.id   AF-W2Y4J6-F1
#
_cell.length_a   1.000
_cell.length_b   1.000
_cell.length_c   1.000
_cell.angle_alpha   90.00
_cell.angle_beta   90.00
_cell.angle_gamma   90.00
#
_symmetry.space_group_name_H-M   'P 1'
#
loop_
_entity.id
_entity.type
_entity.pdbx_description
1 polymer ?
#
loop_
_entity_poly.entity_id
_entity_poly.type
_entity_poly.pdbx_seq_one_letter_code
_entity_poly.pdbx_strand_id
1 'polypeptide(L)'
;MIFNPFSTRQVCSYFYKPIVDAQDEPTGYFRCQCNVVRKQAPKTGYSNLFDHVLKRHPDFVGTMMASSTNTATLSFVDQKSQTVFSWMEWITSCNLPFSWCEDPTVSKYTNLDRISTDTLLKYAGLVVREVEIDIGLAIPSKFGIMFDGWSFQSEHYLAVFAVFEHDGQADKVLLAFAPLIDDEVTDHSSASHVKFLKGVLPFFNRDIMSVIYLVGDNCAVNTRQICCRFR
;
A
#
# COMPACT_ATOMS: atom_id res chain seq x y z
N MET A 1 6.69 2.39 26.00
CA MET A 1 6.78 3.74 25.42
C MET A 1 5.90 3.73 24.19
N ILE A 2 4.89 4.61 24.12
CA ILE A 2 4.01 4.70 22.95
C ILE A 2 4.87 5.25 21.80
N PHE A 3 5.07 4.44 20.77
CA PHE A 3 5.71 4.89 19.53
C PHE A 3 4.79 5.96 18.92
N ASN A 4 5.31 7.18 18.72
CA ASN A 4 4.56 8.22 18.02
C ASN A 4 4.80 8.03 16.51
N PRO A 5 3.81 7.58 15.72
CA PRO A 5 3.97 7.39 14.29
C PRO A 5 3.92 8.72 13.51
N PHE A 6 3.58 9.83 14.16
CA PHE A 6 3.37 11.13 13.53
C PHE A 6 4.54 12.08 13.76
N SER A 7 4.97 12.78 12.70
CA SER A 7 5.90 13.90 12.80
C SER A 7 5.29 15.08 13.57
N THR A 8 6.15 15.90 14.19
CA THR A 8 5.75 17.14 14.88
C THR A 8 4.87 18.05 14.02
N ARG A 9 5.16 18.11 12.70
CA ARG A 9 4.38 18.91 11.75
C ARG A 9 2.97 18.35 11.59
N GLN A 10 2.82 17.03 11.42
CA GLN A 10 1.50 16.38 11.28
C GLN A 10 0.63 16.61 12.51
N VAL A 11 1.22 16.46 13.71
CA VAL A 11 0.49 16.68 14.96
C VAL A 11 0.04 18.14 15.09
N CYS A 12 0.93 19.10 14.82
CA CYS A 12 0.55 20.51 14.90
C CYS A 12 -0.50 20.89 13.84
N SER A 13 -0.41 20.38 12.61
CA SER A 13 -1.43 20.62 11.58
C SER A 13 -2.81 20.06 11.95
N TYR A 14 -2.88 18.94 12.68
CA TYR A 14 -4.15 18.37 13.13
C TYR A 14 -4.83 19.24 14.18
N PHE A 15 -4.07 19.64 15.20
CA PHE A 15 -4.64 20.33 16.36
C PHE A 15 -4.84 21.82 16.15
N TYR A 16 -4.22 22.43 15.13
CA TYR A 16 -4.22 23.88 14.97
C TYR A 16 -4.80 24.33 13.63
N LYS A 17 -5.62 25.39 13.68
CA LYS A 17 -6.02 26.17 12.51
C LYS A 17 -5.26 27.51 12.51
N PRO A 18 -4.68 27.96 11.38
CA PRO A 18 -4.08 29.27 11.30
C PRO A 18 -5.16 30.34 11.52
N ILE A 19 -4.82 31.38 12.28
CA ILE A 19 -5.63 32.59 12.39
C ILE A 19 -5.14 33.53 11.30
N VAL A 20 -6.05 33.84 10.39
CA VAL A 20 -5.87 34.83 9.34
C VAL A 20 -6.45 36.17 9.78
N ASP A 21 -5.93 37.26 9.23
CA ASP A 21 -6.51 38.59 9.44
C ASP A 21 -7.69 38.85 8.48
N ALA A 22 -8.19 40.09 8.45
CA ALA A 22 -9.32 40.48 7.62
C ALA A 22 -9.02 40.43 6.11
N GLN A 23 -7.76 40.23 5.72
CA GLN A 23 -7.28 40.12 4.35
C GLN A 23 -6.90 38.67 3.98
N ASP A 24 -7.23 37.71 4.85
CA ASP A 24 -6.88 36.29 4.73
C ASP A 24 -5.37 36.00 4.84
N GLU A 25 -4.59 36.95 5.39
CA GLU A 25 -3.14 36.82 5.53
C GLU A 25 -2.75 36.12 6.85
N PRO A 26 -1.71 35.27 6.86
CA PRO A 26 -1.29 34.53 8.06
C PRO A 26 -0.75 35.45 9.17
N THR A 27 -1.43 35.50 10.30
CA THR A 27 -1.00 36.35 11.45
C THR A 27 0.15 35.76 12.28
N GLY A 28 0.58 34.53 11.97
CA GLY A 28 1.51 33.75 12.78
C GLY A 28 0.92 33.20 14.09
N TYR A 29 -0.39 33.44 14.32
CA TYR A 29 -1.14 32.83 15.41
C TYR A 29 -1.93 31.62 14.92
N PHE A 30 -2.03 30.63 15.79
CA PHE A 30 -2.71 29.37 15.53
C PHE A 30 -3.70 29.11 16.65
N ARG A 31 -4.91 28.70 16.30
CA ARG A 31 -5.96 28.32 17.25
C ARG A 31 -6.01 26.81 17.37
N CYS A 32 -5.75 26.30 18.57
CA CYS A 32 -5.89 24.88 18.87
C CYS A 32 -7.37 24.46 18.89
N GLN A 33 -7.67 23.19 18.68
CA GLN A 33 -9.00 22.61 18.88
C GLN A 33 -9.53 22.79 20.32
N CYS A 34 -8.65 22.91 21.33
CA CYS A 34 -9.03 23.29 22.69
C CYS A 34 -9.28 24.81 22.86
N ASN A 35 -9.40 25.56 21.77
CA ASN A 35 -9.59 27.02 21.68
C ASN A 35 -8.43 27.88 22.20
N VAL A 36 -7.29 27.28 22.59
CA VAL A 36 -6.09 28.02 23.00
C VAL A 36 -5.37 28.58 21.78
N VAL A 37 -5.11 29.88 21.79
CA VAL A 37 -4.33 30.56 20.74
C VAL A 37 -2.84 30.55 21.11
N ARG A 38 -1.98 30.18 20.14
CA ARG A 38 -0.52 30.18 20.29
C ARG A 38 0.13 30.87 19.10
N LYS A 39 1.14 31.69 19.38
CA LYS A 39 2.02 32.26 18.35
C LYS A 39 3.12 31.25 18.03
N GLN A 40 3.39 31.00 16.75
CA GLN A 40 4.55 30.19 16.38
C GLN A 40 5.83 30.97 16.68
N ALA A 41 6.78 30.33 17.38
CA ALA A 41 8.02 30.99 17.76
C ALA A 41 8.95 31.14 16.54
N PRO A 42 9.62 32.30 16.37
CA PRO A 42 10.54 32.51 15.26
C PRO A 42 11.69 31.50 15.32
N LYS A 43 12.05 30.92 14.17
CA LYS A 43 13.24 30.05 13.98
C LYS A 43 13.23 28.70 14.72
N THR A 44 12.16 28.33 15.43
CA THR A 44 12.08 27.05 16.17
C THR A 44 11.13 26.02 15.54
N GLY A 45 10.54 26.31 14.38
CA GLY A 45 9.59 25.39 13.72
C GLY A 45 8.30 25.18 14.54
N TYR A 46 7.85 23.93 14.67
CA TYR A 46 6.59 23.54 15.31
C TYR A 46 6.73 23.15 16.80
N SER A 47 7.92 23.20 17.38
CA SER A 47 8.21 22.62 18.69
C SER A 47 7.34 23.20 19.82
N ASN A 48 7.10 24.51 19.81
CA ASN A 48 6.30 25.17 20.85
C ASN A 48 4.78 24.88 20.74
N LEU A 49 4.30 24.62 19.53
CA LEU A 49 2.93 24.16 19.28
C LEU A 49 2.79 22.70 19.69
N PHE A 50 3.79 21.88 19.41
CA PHE A 50 3.81 20.46 19.78
C PHE A 50 3.87 20.26 21.29
N ASP A 51 4.68 21.05 22.00
CA ASP A 51 4.73 21.04 23.47
C ASP A 51 3.36 21.34 24.10
N HIS A 52 2.55 22.18 23.45
CA HIS A 52 1.17 22.41 23.90
C HIS A 52 0.31 21.16 23.70
N VAL A 53 0.42 20.50 22.54
CA VAL A 53 -0.34 19.28 22.25
C VAL A 53 0.03 18.18 23.25
N LEU A 54 1.31 17.95 23.50
CA LEU A 54 1.76 16.96 24.50
C LEU A 54 1.17 17.22 25.90
N LYS A 55 1.00 18.49 26.28
CA LYS A 55 0.49 18.87 27.61
C LYS A 55 -1.03 18.84 27.70
N ARG A 56 -1.76 19.15 26.63
CA ARG A 56 -3.23 19.32 26.64
C ARG A 56 -4.01 18.24 25.91
N HIS A 57 -3.34 17.45 25.11
CA HIS A 57 -3.89 16.33 24.36
C HIS A 57 -2.96 15.11 24.53
N PRO A 58 -2.84 14.55 25.75
CA PRO A 58 -1.91 13.43 26.02
C PRO A 58 -2.28 12.16 25.22
N ASP A 59 -3.53 12.06 24.78
CA ASP A 59 -4.09 11.00 23.95
C ASP A 59 -4.05 11.30 22.44
N PHE A 60 -3.33 12.33 22.01
CA PHE A 60 -3.34 12.81 20.62
C PHE A 60 -3.08 11.72 19.57
N VAL A 61 -2.23 10.73 19.88
CA VAL A 61 -1.96 9.60 18.98
C VAL A 61 -3.24 8.81 18.71
N GLY A 62 -4.00 8.49 19.76
CA GLY A 62 -5.28 7.78 19.64
C GLY A 62 -6.33 8.61 18.92
N THR A 63 -6.42 9.90 19.22
CA THR A 63 -7.34 10.83 18.55
C THR A 63 -7.06 10.94 17.05
N MET A 64 -5.79 11.06 16.67
CA MET A 64 -5.36 11.14 15.28
C MET A 64 -5.59 9.82 14.54
N MET A 65 -5.25 8.68 15.15
CA MET A 65 -5.48 7.34 14.57
C MET A 65 -6.97 7.05 14.36
N ALA A 66 -7.83 7.41 15.32
CA ALA A 66 -9.29 7.25 15.19
C ALA A 66 -9.87 8.15 14.10
N SER A 67 -9.31 9.35 13.93
CA SER A 67 -9.72 10.29 12.88
C SER A 67 -9.27 9.86 11.48
N SER A 68 -8.33 8.92 11.37
CA SER A 68 -7.86 8.40 10.08
C SER A 68 -8.92 7.65 9.27
N THR A 69 -10.01 7.26 9.92
CA THR A 69 -11.17 6.60 9.28
C THR A 69 -12.21 7.57 8.72
N ASN A 70 -12.13 8.85 9.08
CA ASN A 70 -12.98 9.90 8.53
C ASN A 70 -12.16 10.79 7.61
N THR A 71 -12.81 11.38 6.60
CA THR A 71 -12.32 12.33 5.58
C THR A 71 -11.31 13.42 6.04
N ALA A 72 -11.10 13.59 7.34
CA ALA A 72 -10.06 14.42 7.93
C ALA A 72 -8.62 13.99 7.58
N THR A 73 -8.36 12.72 7.25
CA THR A 73 -7.02 12.26 6.80
C THR A 73 -6.56 12.93 5.51
N LEU A 74 -7.48 13.27 4.61
CA LEU A 74 -7.15 13.96 3.36
C LEU A 74 -6.60 15.37 3.60
N SER A 75 -6.83 15.99 4.77
CA SER A 75 -6.25 17.31 5.08
C SER A 75 -4.75 17.28 5.42
N PHE A 76 -4.19 16.09 5.69
CA PHE A 76 -2.76 15.91 6.04
C PHE A 76 -1.90 15.42 4.88
N VAL A 77 -2.53 14.86 3.86
CA VAL A 77 -1.87 14.34 2.66
C VAL A 77 -1.66 15.52 1.71
N ASP A 78 -0.46 15.71 1.19
CA ASP A 78 -0.23 16.77 0.23
C ASP A 78 -1.06 16.55 -1.04
N GLN A 79 -1.42 17.63 -1.74
CA GLN A 79 -2.30 17.57 -2.91
C GLN A 79 -1.80 16.59 -3.97
N LYS A 80 -0.48 16.48 -4.16
CA LYS A 80 0.09 15.56 -5.15
C LYS A 80 -0.16 14.11 -4.76
N SER A 81 0.05 13.76 -3.49
CA SER A 81 -0.22 12.42 -2.98
C SER A 81 -1.71 12.06 -3.07
N GLN A 82 -2.62 13.00 -2.79
CA GLN A 82 -4.06 12.81 -2.99
C GLN A 82 -4.39 12.57 -4.46
N THR A 83 -3.89 13.41 -5.37
CA THR A 83 -4.11 13.27 -6.81
C THR A 83 -3.65 11.90 -7.30
N VAL A 84 -2.45 11.46 -6.92
CA VAL A 84 -1.91 10.17 -7.36
C VAL A 84 -2.72 9.00 -6.80
N PHE A 85 -3.10 9.05 -5.52
CA PHE A 85 -3.97 8.04 -4.91
C PHE A 85 -5.32 7.93 -5.64
N SER A 86 -6.01 9.06 -5.86
CA SER A 86 -7.30 9.08 -6.55
C SER A 86 -7.21 8.53 -7.97
N TRP A 87 -6.12 8.81 -8.69
CA TRP A 87 -5.90 8.22 -10.02
C TRP A 87 -5.69 6.70 -9.95
N MET A 88 -4.87 6.21 -9.01
CA MET A 88 -4.65 4.78 -8.83
C MET A 88 -5.94 4.05 -8.44
N GLU A 89 -6.69 4.59 -7.49
CA GLU A 89 -7.97 4.04 -7.04
C GLU A 89 -8.98 3.96 -8.20
N TRP A 90 -9.12 5.03 -8.99
CA TRP A 90 -10.05 5.03 -10.11
C TRP A 90 -9.64 4.02 -11.19
N ILE A 91 -8.37 4.02 -11.60
CA ILE A 91 -7.88 3.14 -12.66
C ILE A 91 -8.04 1.67 -12.27
N THR A 92 -7.70 1.32 -11.04
CA THR A 92 -7.78 -0.07 -10.54
C THR A 92 -9.23 -0.51 -10.33
N SER A 93 -10.08 0.33 -9.72
CA SER A 93 -11.48 -0.01 -9.42
C SER A 93 -12.32 -0.19 -10.69
N CYS A 94 -11.98 0.51 -11.77
CA CYS A 94 -12.71 0.44 -13.04
C CYS A 94 -11.99 -0.38 -14.12
N ASN A 95 -10.85 -1.01 -13.80
CA ASN A 95 -10.02 -1.76 -14.74
C ASN A 95 -9.71 -0.97 -16.04
N LEU A 96 -9.22 0.25 -15.87
CA LEU A 96 -8.92 1.17 -16.97
C LEU A 96 -7.45 1.10 -17.40
N PRO A 97 -7.11 1.53 -18.62
CA PRO A 97 -5.70 1.66 -19.03
C PRO A 97 -4.94 2.62 -18.12
N PHE A 98 -3.65 2.38 -17.87
CA PHE A 98 -2.83 3.32 -17.09
C PHE A 98 -2.70 4.70 -17.74
N SER A 99 -2.81 4.76 -19.07
CA SER A 99 -2.85 6.01 -19.85
C SER A 99 -4.13 6.83 -19.66
N TRP A 100 -5.11 6.32 -18.92
CA TRP A 100 -6.36 7.03 -18.63
C TRP A 100 -6.14 8.39 -17.96
N CYS A 101 -5.13 8.49 -17.10
CA CYS A 101 -4.77 9.75 -16.43
C CYS A 101 -4.26 10.85 -17.40
N GLU A 102 -3.89 10.48 -18.64
CA GLU A 102 -3.42 11.39 -19.67
C GLU A 102 -4.49 11.74 -20.71
N ASP A 103 -5.66 11.07 -20.68
CA ASP A 103 -6.70 11.22 -21.68
C ASP A 103 -7.26 12.66 -21.73
N PRO A 104 -7.27 13.32 -22.92
CA PRO A 104 -7.72 14.69 -23.04
C PRO A 104 -9.21 14.91 -22.75
N THR A 105 -10.04 13.89 -22.93
CA THR A 105 -11.48 13.94 -22.63
C THR A 105 -11.68 13.83 -21.13
N VAL A 106 -11.01 12.89 -20.48
CA VAL A 106 -11.08 12.71 -19.01
C VAL A 106 -10.63 13.99 -18.31
N SER A 107 -9.53 14.60 -18.77
CA SER A 107 -9.02 15.86 -18.23
C SER A 107 -10.02 17.03 -18.30
N LYS A 108 -11.04 16.98 -19.18
CA LYS A 108 -12.09 18.02 -19.26
C LYS A 108 -13.20 17.85 -18.23
N TYR A 109 -13.42 16.62 -17.76
CA TYR A 109 -14.56 16.28 -16.91
C TYR A 109 -14.17 15.91 -15.47
N THR A 110 -12.88 15.68 -15.20
CA THR A 110 -12.35 15.41 -13.86
C THR A 110 -11.87 16.69 -13.17
N ASN A 111 -11.92 16.69 -11.84
CA ASN A 111 -11.28 17.73 -11.00
C ASN A 111 -9.88 17.31 -10.51
N LEU A 112 -9.38 16.13 -10.93
CA LEU A 112 -8.04 15.68 -10.57
C LEU A 112 -6.98 16.40 -11.40
N ASP A 113 -5.88 16.80 -10.76
CA ASP A 113 -4.74 17.36 -11.47
C ASP A 113 -4.16 16.32 -12.45
N ARG A 114 -3.72 16.80 -13.61
CA ARG A 114 -3.15 15.94 -14.64
C ARG A 114 -1.80 15.38 -14.17
N ILE A 115 -1.62 14.08 -14.36
CA ILE A 115 -0.34 13.39 -14.17
C ILE A 115 0.03 12.64 -15.44
N SER A 116 1.31 12.30 -15.59
CA SER A 116 1.75 11.40 -16.65
C SER A 116 1.58 9.94 -16.25
N THR A 117 1.47 9.05 -17.24
CA THR A 117 1.50 7.60 -17.04
C THR A 117 2.77 7.18 -16.30
N ASP A 118 3.92 7.77 -16.64
CA ASP A 118 5.18 7.52 -15.95
C ASP A 118 5.13 7.90 -14.46
N THR A 119 4.46 9.01 -14.15
CA THR A 119 4.29 9.45 -12.75
C THR A 119 3.41 8.47 -12.00
N LEU A 120 2.27 8.07 -12.60
CA LEU A 120 1.38 7.08 -12.02
C LEU A 120 2.12 5.77 -11.73
N LEU A 121 2.80 5.20 -12.74
CA LEU A 121 3.51 3.92 -12.61
C LEU A 121 4.65 3.99 -11.60
N LYS A 122 5.38 5.11 -11.53
CA LYS A 122 6.40 5.33 -10.50
C LYS A 122 5.83 5.22 -9.09
N TYR A 123 4.70 5.87 -8.83
CA TYR A 123 4.07 5.82 -7.51
C TYR A 123 3.37 4.48 -7.24
N ALA A 124 2.74 3.87 -8.25
CA ALA A 124 2.20 2.53 -8.14
C ALA A 124 3.28 1.52 -7.72
N GLY A 125 4.48 1.59 -8.30
CA GLY A 125 5.62 0.75 -7.88
C GLY A 125 6.06 1.01 -6.43
N LEU A 126 6.00 2.25 -5.95
CA LEU A 126 6.28 2.56 -4.55
C LEU A 126 5.21 2.00 -3.60
N VAL A 127 3.94 2.06 -4.00
CA VAL A 127 2.82 1.48 -3.25
C VAL A 127 2.92 -0.03 -3.22
N VAL A 128 3.24 -0.68 -4.35
CA VAL A 128 3.45 -2.13 -4.42
C VAL A 128 4.52 -2.58 -3.42
N ARG A 129 5.65 -1.87 -3.35
CA ARG A 129 6.70 -2.18 -2.37
C ARG A 129 6.22 -2.10 -0.92
N GLU A 130 5.39 -1.11 -0.59
CA GLU A 130 4.82 -1.00 0.77
C GLU A 130 3.83 -2.14 1.05
N VAL A 131 3.00 -2.48 0.06
CA VAL A 131 2.08 -3.61 0.13
C VAL A 131 2.84 -4.95 0.29
N GLU A 132 3.97 -5.14 -0.40
CA GLU A 132 4.83 -6.32 -0.22
C GLU A 132 5.36 -6.44 1.21
N ILE A 133 5.76 -5.31 1.83
CA ILE A 133 6.19 -5.27 3.22
C ILE A 133 5.02 -5.64 4.15
N ASP A 134 3.85 -5.04 3.96
CA ASP A 134 2.66 -5.30 4.76
C ASP A 134 2.20 -6.76 4.66
N ILE A 135 2.20 -7.32 3.45
CA ILE A 135 1.94 -8.74 3.22
C ILE A 135 3.00 -9.57 3.95
N GLY A 136 4.28 -9.22 3.85
CA GLY A 136 5.38 -9.90 4.54
C GLY A 136 5.28 -9.85 6.07
N LEU A 137 4.61 -8.85 6.63
CA LEU A 137 4.30 -8.77 8.06
C LEU A 137 3.04 -9.56 8.44
N ALA A 138 2.05 -9.61 7.55
CA ALA A 138 0.77 -10.29 7.77
C ALA A 138 0.85 -11.81 7.62
N ILE A 139 1.60 -12.31 6.63
CA ILE A 139 1.74 -13.76 6.40
C ILE A 139 2.54 -14.40 7.53
N PRO A 140 2.18 -15.60 8.01
CA PRO A 140 2.95 -16.28 9.06
C PRO A 140 4.33 -16.74 8.57
N SER A 141 5.17 -17.17 9.51
CA SER A 141 6.49 -17.74 9.20
C SER A 141 6.41 -19.08 8.45
N LYS A 142 5.26 -19.75 8.51
CA LYS A 142 4.94 -20.99 7.80
C LYS A 142 3.60 -20.88 7.12
N PHE A 143 3.56 -21.07 5.80
CA PHE A 143 2.36 -20.97 4.99
C PHE A 143 2.40 -21.96 3.82
N GLY A 144 1.25 -22.24 3.23
CA GLY A 144 1.16 -23.00 1.99
C GLY A 144 1.17 -22.09 0.77
N ILE A 145 1.51 -22.63 -0.39
CA ILE A 145 1.37 -21.92 -1.66
C ILE A 145 0.30 -22.59 -2.51
N MET A 146 -0.55 -21.77 -3.14
CA MET A 146 -1.52 -22.19 -4.14
C MET A 146 -1.18 -21.59 -5.50
N PHE A 147 -1.08 -22.44 -6.51
CA PHE A 147 -0.94 -22.06 -7.91
C PHE A 147 -2.31 -22.09 -8.59
N ASP A 148 -2.62 -21.03 -9.32
CA ASP A 148 -3.78 -20.95 -10.19
C ASP A 148 -3.33 -20.57 -11.60
N GLY A 149 -3.59 -21.46 -12.56
CA GLY A 149 -3.13 -21.33 -13.93
C GLY A 149 -4.31 -21.06 -14.85
N TRP A 150 -4.17 -20.09 -15.75
CA TRP A 150 -5.15 -19.91 -16.82
C TRP A 150 -4.47 -19.63 -18.16
N SER A 151 -5.20 -19.87 -19.24
CA SER A 151 -4.72 -19.61 -20.60
C SER A 151 -5.59 -18.55 -21.25
N PHE A 152 -4.95 -17.54 -21.83
CA PHE A 152 -5.64 -16.53 -22.64
C PHE A 152 -4.87 -16.29 -23.94
N GLN A 153 -5.54 -16.50 -25.09
CA GLN A 153 -4.99 -16.23 -26.42
C GLN A 153 -3.56 -16.77 -26.64
N SER A 154 -3.33 -18.03 -26.24
CA SER A 154 -2.05 -18.77 -26.35
C SER A 154 -0.99 -18.43 -25.31
N GLU A 155 -1.25 -17.49 -24.39
CA GLU A 155 -0.37 -17.23 -23.26
C GLU A 155 -0.89 -17.93 -22.00
N HIS A 156 0.00 -18.62 -21.32
CA HIS A 156 -0.26 -19.25 -20.03
C HIS A 156 0.13 -18.29 -18.91
N TYR A 157 -0.80 -18.02 -18.01
CA TYR A 157 -0.60 -17.18 -16.85
C TYR A 157 -0.61 -18.03 -15.58
N LEU A 158 0.25 -17.68 -14.64
CA LEU A 158 0.33 -18.32 -13.33
C LEU A 158 0.18 -17.26 -12.24
N ALA A 159 -0.87 -17.42 -11.43
CA ALA A 159 -1.03 -16.73 -10.18
C ALA A 159 -0.51 -17.60 -9.03
N VAL A 160 0.22 -16.96 -8.10
CA VAL A 160 0.79 -17.61 -6.91
C VAL A 160 0.21 -16.93 -5.68
N PHE A 161 -0.45 -17.72 -4.83
CA PHE A 161 -1.04 -17.25 -3.59
C PHE A 161 -0.34 -17.85 -2.37
N ALA A 162 -0.11 -17.06 -1.33
CA ALA A 162 0.10 -17.57 0.01
C ALA A 162 -1.24 -17.99 0.61
N VAL A 163 -1.29 -19.16 1.22
CA VAL A 163 -2.47 -19.69 1.92
C VAL A 163 -2.08 -20.01 3.36
N PHE A 164 -2.82 -19.46 4.31
CA PHE A 164 -2.54 -19.61 5.72
C PHE A 164 -3.82 -19.55 6.56
N GLU A 165 -3.73 -20.00 7.80
CA GLU A 165 -4.83 -19.88 8.76
C GLU A 165 -4.79 -18.50 9.43
N HIS A 166 -5.90 -17.79 9.41
CA HIS A 166 -6.12 -16.53 10.10
C HIS A 166 -7.51 -16.56 10.74
N ASP A 167 -7.60 -16.32 12.05
CA ASP A 167 -8.85 -16.35 12.82
C ASP A 167 -9.71 -17.63 12.61
N GLY A 168 -9.05 -18.78 12.46
CA GLY A 168 -9.69 -20.08 12.26
C GLY A 168 -10.26 -20.31 10.86
N GLN A 169 -9.99 -19.41 9.90
CA GLN A 169 -10.34 -19.55 8.49
C GLN A 169 -9.09 -19.58 7.61
N ALA A 170 -9.20 -20.19 6.42
CA ALA A 170 -8.13 -20.19 5.45
C ALA A 170 -8.16 -18.90 4.63
N ASP A 171 -7.17 -18.04 4.85
CA ASP A 171 -6.96 -16.81 4.11
C ASP A 171 -5.98 -17.01 2.95
N LYS A 172 -6.13 -16.17 1.92
CA LYS A 172 -5.30 -16.20 0.71
C LYS A 172 -4.85 -14.80 0.32
N VAL A 173 -3.57 -14.66 -0.02
CA VAL A 173 -3.00 -13.40 -0.52
C VAL A 173 -2.21 -13.67 -1.79
N LEU A 174 -2.43 -12.88 -2.83
CA LEU A 174 -1.69 -12.97 -4.09
C LEU A 174 -0.25 -12.47 -3.88
N LEU A 175 0.74 -13.32 -4.18
CA LEU A 175 2.17 -12.99 -4.09
C LEU A 175 2.76 -12.61 -5.44
N ALA A 176 2.31 -13.26 -6.52
CA ALA A 176 2.80 -12.97 -7.86
C ALA A 176 1.76 -13.34 -8.91
N PHE A 177 1.82 -12.61 -10.01
CA PHE A 177 1.07 -12.88 -11.22
C PHE A 177 2.00 -12.68 -12.41
N ALA A 178 2.31 -13.76 -13.15
CA ALA A 178 3.27 -13.70 -14.23
C ALA A 178 2.88 -14.63 -15.40
N PRO A 179 3.17 -14.24 -16.65
CA PRO A 179 3.10 -15.17 -17.77
C PRO A 179 4.19 -16.23 -17.61
N LEU A 180 3.87 -17.47 -17.96
CA LEU A 180 4.83 -18.54 -18.16
C LEU A 180 5.39 -18.36 -19.57
N ILE A 181 6.67 -17.94 -19.66
CA ILE A 181 7.35 -17.84 -20.95
C ILE A 181 7.53 -19.26 -21.49
N ASP A 182 6.82 -19.56 -22.56
CA ASP A 182 6.90 -20.81 -23.32
C ASP A 182 8.10 -20.73 -24.28
N ASP A 183 9.30 -20.51 -23.74
CA ASP A 183 10.50 -20.74 -24.54
C ASP A 183 10.53 -22.26 -24.84
N GLU A 184 10.86 -22.65 -26.07
CA GLU A 184 10.80 -24.01 -26.67
C GLU A 184 11.52 -25.15 -25.88
N VAL A 185 11.99 -24.85 -24.67
CA VAL A 185 12.38 -25.78 -23.61
C VAL A 185 11.36 -25.64 -22.47
N THR A 186 10.18 -26.23 -22.65
CA THR A 186 9.14 -26.35 -21.61
C THR A 186 9.61 -27.25 -20.47
N ASP A 187 10.52 -26.76 -19.65
CA ASP A 187 10.82 -27.38 -18.37
C ASP A 187 9.74 -26.96 -17.37
N HIS A 188 8.53 -27.49 -17.53
CA HIS A 188 7.47 -27.53 -16.51
C HIS A 188 7.87 -28.39 -15.30
N SER A 189 9.17 -28.56 -15.05
CA SER A 189 9.66 -29.26 -13.89
C SER A 189 9.38 -28.45 -12.63
N SER A 190 9.28 -29.19 -11.54
CA SER A 190 9.35 -28.66 -10.18
C SER A 190 10.53 -27.70 -9.96
N ALA A 191 11.62 -27.79 -10.73
CA ALA A 191 12.80 -26.95 -10.55
C ALA A 191 12.56 -25.50 -11.02
N SER A 192 11.83 -25.32 -12.14
CA SER A 192 11.44 -24.00 -12.65
C SER A 192 10.51 -23.27 -11.69
N HIS A 193 9.52 -23.97 -11.13
CA HIS A 193 8.61 -23.40 -10.11
C HIS A 193 9.37 -23.01 -8.83
N VAL A 194 10.32 -23.82 -8.37
CA VAL A 194 11.16 -23.47 -7.21
C VAL A 194 12.03 -22.25 -7.50
N LYS A 195 12.62 -22.14 -8.71
CA LYS A 195 13.40 -20.97 -9.10
C LYS A 195 12.54 -19.70 -9.12
N PHE A 196 11.33 -19.79 -9.65
CA PHE A 196 10.36 -18.69 -9.63
C PHE A 196 10.03 -18.25 -8.20
N LEU A 197 9.67 -19.21 -7.33
CA LEU A 197 9.39 -18.91 -5.92
C LEU A 197 10.59 -18.31 -5.18
N LYS A 198 11.80 -18.77 -5.44
CA LYS A 198 13.03 -18.17 -4.89
C LYS A 198 13.24 -16.73 -5.34
N GLY A 199 12.68 -16.33 -6.48
CA GLY A 199 12.69 -14.94 -6.94
C GLY A 199 11.60 -14.08 -6.29
N VAL A 200 10.42 -14.65 -6.03
CA VAL A 200 9.24 -13.91 -5.51
C VAL A 200 9.26 -13.78 -3.98
N LEU A 201 9.55 -14.85 -3.25
CA LEU A 201 9.46 -14.88 -1.78
C LEU A 201 10.31 -13.82 -1.06
N PRO A 202 11.51 -13.43 -1.55
CA PRO A 202 12.32 -12.40 -0.91
C PRO A 202 11.63 -11.03 -0.81
N PHE A 203 10.71 -10.67 -1.71
CA PHE A 203 9.95 -9.41 -1.62
C PHE A 203 9.13 -9.32 -0.32
N PHE A 204 8.69 -10.47 0.19
CA PHE A 204 7.90 -10.60 1.42
C PHE A 204 8.73 -10.96 2.65
N ASN A 205 10.07 -10.85 2.55
CA ASN A 205 11.01 -11.33 3.57
C ASN A 205 10.73 -12.80 3.96
N ARG A 206 10.51 -13.65 2.95
CA ARG A 206 10.32 -15.10 3.08
C ARG A 206 11.28 -15.86 2.19
N ASP A 207 11.43 -17.14 2.48
CA ASP A 207 12.23 -18.08 1.72
C ASP A 207 11.47 -19.37 1.47
N ILE A 208 12.07 -20.29 0.70
CA ILE A 208 11.46 -21.58 0.42
C ILE A 208 11.21 -22.42 1.68
N MET A 209 11.97 -22.21 2.75
CA MET A 209 11.80 -22.91 4.02
C MET A 209 10.53 -22.49 4.73
N SER A 210 10.00 -21.31 4.40
CA SER A 210 8.73 -20.79 4.91
C SER A 210 7.52 -21.52 4.31
N VAL A 211 7.70 -22.27 3.21
CA VAL A 211 6.63 -22.98 2.51
C VAL A 211 6.49 -24.42 3.03
N ILE A 212 5.31 -24.78 3.53
CA ILE A 212 5.06 -26.11 4.13
C ILE A 212 4.31 -27.08 3.22
N TYR A 213 3.56 -26.58 2.24
CA TYR A 213 2.89 -27.39 1.22
C TYR A 213 2.64 -26.55 -0.04
N LEU A 214 2.47 -27.25 -1.16
CA LEU A 214 2.04 -26.68 -2.43
C LEU A 214 0.70 -27.29 -2.83
N VAL A 215 -0.17 -26.46 -3.39
CA VAL A 215 -1.42 -26.86 -4.03
C VAL A 215 -1.42 -26.23 -5.42
N GLY A 216 -1.78 -27.01 -6.43
CA GLY A 216 -2.02 -26.50 -7.78
C GLY A 216 -3.29 -27.12 -8.32
N ASP A 217 -3.93 -26.45 -9.28
CA ASP A 217 -5.01 -27.07 -10.04
C ASP A 217 -4.50 -28.33 -10.75
N ASN A 218 -5.39 -29.30 -10.99
CA ASN A 218 -5.05 -30.54 -11.65
C ASN A 218 -5.04 -30.36 -13.19
N CYS A 219 -4.28 -29.38 -13.67
CA CYS A 219 -3.92 -29.31 -15.09
C CYS A 219 -2.80 -30.35 -15.34
N ALA A 220 -2.74 -30.95 -16.54
CA ALA A 220 -1.80 -32.06 -16.84
C ALA A 220 -0.31 -31.74 -16.55
N VAL A 221 0.03 -30.45 -16.48
CA VAL A 221 1.33 -29.88 -16.10
C VAL A 221 1.68 -29.95 -14.60
N ASN A 222 0.70 -30.14 -13.71
CA ASN A 222 0.87 -30.23 -12.25
C ASN A 222 0.92 -31.68 -11.73
N THR A 223 1.00 -32.66 -12.62
CA THR A 223 0.99 -34.11 -12.27
C THR A 223 2.14 -34.56 -11.37
N ARG A 224 3.16 -33.72 -11.11
CA ARG A 224 4.23 -33.96 -10.12
C ARG A 224 4.17 -33.11 -8.85
N GLN A 225 3.23 -32.17 -8.72
CA GLN A 225 3.10 -31.29 -7.55
C GLN A 225 1.98 -31.68 -6.58
N ILE A 226 1.28 -32.78 -6.85
CA ILE A 226 0.22 -33.29 -5.97
C ILE A 226 0.83 -33.75 -4.63
N CYS A 227 0.66 -32.91 -3.61
CA CYS A 227 0.85 -33.19 -2.19
C CYS A 227 2.27 -33.62 -1.75
N CYS A 228 3.31 -32.90 -2.18
CA CYS A 228 4.62 -33.03 -1.54
C CYS A 228 4.72 -32.08 -0.34
N ARG A 229 4.52 -32.62 0.86
CA ARG A 229 4.99 -31.99 2.11
C ARG A 229 6.50 -31.80 1.96
N PHE A 230 7.01 -30.57 1.93
CA PHE A 230 8.45 -30.34 1.93
C PHE A 230 9.00 -30.94 3.25
N ARG A 231 9.79 -32.01 3.13
CA ARG A 231 10.55 -32.60 4.23
C ARG A 231 12.02 -32.28 4.03
#